data_AF-A0A7Y5LFW5-F1
#
_entry.id   AF-A0A7Y5LFW5-F1
#
_cell.length_a   1.000
_cell.length_b   1.000
_cell.length_c   1.000
_cell.angle_alpha   90.00
_cell.angle_beta   90.00
_cell.angle_gamma   90.00
#
_symmetry.space_group_name_H-M   'P 1'
#
loop_
_entity.id
_entity.type
_entity.pdbx_description
1 polymer ?
#
loop_
_entity_poly.entity_id
_entity_poly.type
_entity_poly.pdbx_seq_one_letter_code
_entity_poly.pdbx_strand_id
1 'polypeptide(L)'
;MTILRPETPEGFASALAECSSSKQTIKIEGCGTKSRMAGYVREPDICIQTTGLTKILQYEPRDLTISVEAGCRWANLEALVARDRLMIPLDPPFTPEATAGGVVAANSNGPRRRLYGTARDLIIGMTFATLEGKLVQSGGMVVKNVAGLDMAKLMVGSFGTLAGITSLNFKLVPAPPFWRTFLFRFSSAADAIERRDAILNSVLQPAALDLLNPSAAAGIGREGYLLLVRAGGSTAVLDRYSKSLEGADVLDGADEEQFWNSVREFTPNFLAKHPDGSTVRVSTVLPEVGAVLEEITSPAVARAGSGVVYVYFSDGPTAVQWLGRAIEKGWRAVLEIHPPDLPSGVEMWPKPGDDFEMMKRIKQMFDPSNLLNRGRLYGRI
;
A
#
# COMPACT_ATOMS: atom_id res chain seq x y z
N MET A 1 14.87 0.84 -24.46
CA MET A 1 14.14 -0.09 -23.59
C MET A 1 13.00 -0.74 -24.38
N THR A 2 13.05 -2.04 -24.61
CA THR A 2 11.96 -2.79 -25.26
C THR A 2 10.85 -3.07 -24.24
N ILE A 3 9.58 -3.02 -24.65
CA ILE A 3 8.44 -3.33 -23.78
C ILE A 3 7.76 -4.60 -24.26
N LEU A 4 7.64 -5.59 -23.38
CA LEU A 4 6.92 -6.84 -23.60
C LEU A 4 5.61 -6.82 -22.80
N ARG A 5 4.53 -7.31 -23.41
CA ARG A 5 3.19 -7.42 -22.78
C ARG A 5 2.61 -8.82 -22.98
N PRO A 6 3.11 -9.83 -22.24
CA PRO A 6 2.58 -11.19 -22.34
C PRO A 6 1.10 -11.25 -21.94
N GLU A 7 0.32 -12.06 -22.64
CA GLU A 7 -1.12 -12.26 -22.41
C GLU A 7 -1.44 -13.58 -21.66
N THR A 8 -0.41 -14.38 -21.37
CA THR A 8 -0.52 -15.61 -20.58
C THR A 8 0.59 -15.71 -19.54
N PRO A 9 0.33 -16.37 -18.39
CA PRO A 9 1.37 -16.65 -17.39
C PRO A 9 2.58 -17.40 -17.96
N GLU A 10 2.36 -18.34 -18.88
CA GLU A 10 3.41 -19.11 -19.53
C GLU A 10 4.28 -18.21 -20.42
N GLY A 11 3.65 -17.34 -21.24
CA GLY A 11 4.37 -16.39 -22.06
C GLY A 11 5.16 -15.38 -21.23
N PHE A 12 4.62 -14.98 -20.06
CA PHE A 12 5.34 -14.13 -19.11
C PHE A 12 6.57 -14.84 -18.52
N ALA A 13 6.44 -16.12 -18.14
CA ALA A 13 7.54 -16.91 -17.63
C ALA A 13 8.62 -17.17 -18.70
N SER A 14 8.20 -17.49 -19.93
CA SER A 14 9.11 -17.64 -21.07
C SER A 14 9.89 -16.35 -21.35
N ALA A 15 9.22 -15.19 -21.35
CA ALA A 15 9.88 -13.90 -21.55
C ALA A 15 10.93 -13.62 -20.46
N LEU A 16 10.65 -13.95 -19.20
CA LEU A 16 11.64 -13.84 -18.12
C LEU A 16 12.84 -14.76 -18.34
N ALA A 17 12.62 -16.02 -18.74
CA ALA A 17 13.68 -16.97 -19.00
C ALA A 17 14.59 -16.55 -20.17
N GLU A 18 13.98 -16.07 -21.26
CA GLU A 18 14.72 -15.57 -22.43
C GLU A 18 15.60 -14.37 -22.06
N CYS A 19 15.04 -13.37 -21.37
CA CYS A 19 15.79 -12.20 -20.92
C CYS A 19 16.92 -12.60 -19.94
N SER A 20 16.63 -13.52 -19.02
CA SER A 20 17.60 -14.07 -18.07
C SER A 20 18.76 -14.77 -18.77
N SER A 21 18.47 -15.62 -19.77
CA SER A 21 19.49 -16.34 -20.55
C SER A 21 20.43 -15.39 -21.31
N SER A 22 19.91 -14.24 -21.74
CA SER A 22 20.64 -13.18 -22.42
C SER A 22 21.26 -12.15 -21.46
N LYS A 23 21.15 -12.38 -20.14
CA LYS A 23 21.62 -11.49 -19.07
C LYS A 23 21.11 -10.05 -19.21
N GLN A 24 19.92 -9.89 -19.78
CA GLN A 24 19.26 -8.60 -19.88
C GLN A 24 18.68 -8.22 -18.53
N THR A 25 18.86 -6.95 -18.15
CA THR A 25 18.20 -6.37 -16.98
C THR A 25 16.73 -6.13 -17.27
N ILE A 26 15.87 -6.51 -16.32
CA ILE A 26 14.43 -6.60 -16.51
C ILE A 26 13.74 -5.70 -15.49
N LYS A 27 12.87 -4.82 -15.98
CA LYS A 27 11.90 -4.13 -15.15
C LYS A 27 10.55 -4.84 -15.24
N ILE A 28 10.03 -5.29 -14.11
CA ILE A 28 8.66 -5.82 -14.01
C ILE A 28 7.75 -4.69 -13.57
N GLU A 29 6.69 -4.42 -14.33
CA GLU A 29 5.80 -3.29 -14.09
C GLU A 29 4.33 -3.63 -14.35
N GLY A 30 3.42 -3.07 -13.56
CA GLY A 30 2.00 -3.01 -13.90
C GLY A 30 1.71 -1.80 -14.79
N CYS A 31 0.89 -0.87 -14.30
CA CYS A 31 0.64 0.42 -14.94
C CYS A 31 1.60 1.55 -14.49
N GLY A 32 2.69 1.21 -13.81
CA GLY A 32 3.72 2.21 -13.43
C GLY A 32 3.35 3.19 -12.32
N THR A 33 2.19 3.05 -11.66
CA THR A 33 1.75 3.96 -10.57
C THR A 33 2.69 3.98 -9.35
N LYS A 34 3.52 2.93 -9.18
CA LYS A 34 4.49 2.77 -8.08
C LYS A 34 5.94 2.83 -8.60
N SER A 35 6.17 3.52 -9.72
CA SER A 35 7.48 3.64 -10.37
C SER A 35 8.50 4.35 -9.48
N ARG A 36 8.06 5.38 -8.75
CA ARG A 36 8.86 6.22 -7.83
C ARG A 36 8.94 5.68 -6.39
N MET A 37 8.49 4.44 -6.18
CA MET A 37 8.53 3.80 -4.87
C MET A 37 9.68 2.81 -4.77
N ALA A 38 10.19 2.67 -3.54
CA ALA A 38 11.19 1.69 -3.19
C ALA A 38 12.48 1.79 -4.01
N GLY A 39 13.09 2.97 -4.10
CA GLY A 39 14.36 3.15 -4.79
C GLY A 39 14.24 3.48 -6.28
N TYR A 40 15.32 4.05 -6.82
CA TYR A 40 15.44 4.32 -8.24
C TYR A 40 15.73 3.02 -8.99
N VAL A 41 14.84 2.65 -9.92
CA VAL A 41 15.08 1.54 -10.84
C VAL A 41 16.12 2.00 -11.86
N ARG A 42 17.27 1.33 -11.91
CA ARG A 42 18.27 1.59 -12.96
C ARG A 42 17.65 1.31 -14.32
N GLU A 43 18.12 2.01 -15.35
CA GLU A 43 17.63 1.82 -16.71
C GLU A 43 17.73 0.34 -17.11
N PRO A 44 16.59 -0.32 -17.40
CA PRO A 44 16.57 -1.73 -17.76
C PRO A 44 16.72 -1.90 -19.28
N ASP A 45 17.23 -3.05 -19.70
CA ASP A 45 17.24 -3.43 -21.11
C ASP A 45 15.80 -3.67 -21.61
N ILE A 46 15.01 -4.40 -20.80
CA ILE A 46 13.64 -4.83 -21.10
C ILE A 46 12.68 -4.43 -19.97
N CYS A 47 11.49 -3.96 -20.33
CA CYS A 47 10.36 -3.82 -19.42
C CYS A 47 9.29 -4.87 -19.77
N ILE A 48 8.95 -5.76 -18.82
CA ILE A 48 7.88 -6.75 -18.98
C ILE A 48 6.69 -6.27 -18.16
N GLN A 49 5.61 -5.92 -18.85
CA GLN A 49 4.40 -5.41 -18.22
C GLN A 49 3.40 -6.52 -17.95
N THR A 50 2.81 -6.54 -16.75
CA THR A 50 1.74 -7.50 -16.40
C THR A 50 0.39 -7.10 -16.97
N THR A 51 0.27 -5.96 -17.65
CA THR A 51 -1.00 -5.39 -18.14
C THR A 51 -1.70 -6.21 -19.23
N GLY A 52 -1.04 -7.22 -19.82
CA GLY A 52 -1.68 -8.22 -20.67
C GLY A 52 -2.38 -9.35 -19.88
N LEU A 53 -2.02 -9.55 -18.61
CA LEU A 53 -2.57 -10.57 -17.71
C LEU A 53 -3.79 -10.01 -16.96
N THR A 54 -4.98 -10.06 -17.56
CA THR A 54 -6.19 -9.36 -17.08
C THR A 54 -7.38 -10.27 -16.77
N LYS A 55 -7.19 -11.59 -16.75
CA LYS A 55 -8.28 -12.56 -16.53
C LYS A 55 -8.65 -12.66 -15.05
N ILE A 56 -9.96 -12.79 -14.80
CA ILE A 56 -10.48 -13.34 -13.55
C ILE A 56 -10.43 -14.86 -13.69
N LEU A 57 -9.57 -15.51 -12.91
CA LEU A 57 -9.32 -16.95 -13.03
C LEU A 57 -10.39 -17.78 -12.32
N GLN A 58 -10.82 -17.29 -11.16
CA GLN A 58 -11.88 -17.92 -10.36
C GLN A 58 -12.54 -16.87 -9.47
N TYR A 59 -13.86 -16.93 -9.31
CA TYR A 59 -14.59 -16.05 -8.39
C TYR A 59 -15.67 -16.85 -7.66
N GLU A 60 -15.49 -17.02 -6.34
CA GLU A 60 -16.41 -17.78 -5.49
C GLU A 60 -16.97 -16.87 -4.39
N PRO A 61 -18.05 -16.10 -4.66
CA PRO A 61 -18.62 -15.17 -3.68
C PRO A 61 -19.06 -15.87 -2.39
N ARG A 62 -19.56 -17.10 -2.49
CA ARG A 62 -20.02 -17.90 -1.34
C ARG A 62 -18.87 -18.31 -0.43
N ASP A 63 -17.71 -18.59 -1.02
CA ASP A 63 -16.50 -18.96 -0.29
C ASP A 63 -15.66 -17.73 0.10
N LEU A 64 -16.12 -16.52 -0.27
CA LEU A 64 -15.43 -15.25 -0.02
C LEU A 64 -14.01 -15.26 -0.60
N THR A 65 -13.85 -15.72 -1.84
CA THR A 65 -12.53 -15.74 -2.48
C THR A 65 -12.59 -15.31 -3.95
N ILE A 66 -11.48 -14.74 -4.43
CA ILE A 66 -11.28 -14.42 -5.85
C ILE A 66 -9.84 -14.68 -6.26
N SER A 67 -9.63 -15.28 -7.42
CA SER A 67 -8.35 -15.46 -8.08
C SER A 67 -8.30 -14.64 -9.36
N VAL A 68 -7.27 -13.82 -9.51
CA VAL A 68 -7.14 -12.84 -10.61
C VAL A 68 -5.71 -12.79 -11.13
N GLU A 69 -5.56 -12.47 -12.40
CA GLU A 69 -4.24 -12.17 -12.96
C GLU A 69 -3.70 -10.81 -12.48
N ALA A 70 -2.37 -10.71 -12.39
CA ALA A 70 -1.67 -9.58 -11.76
C ALA A 70 -1.85 -8.23 -12.48
N GLY A 71 -2.26 -8.24 -13.75
CA GLY A 71 -2.57 -7.03 -14.53
C GLY A 71 -3.98 -6.50 -14.36
N CYS A 72 -4.87 -7.22 -13.67
CA CYS A 72 -6.24 -6.75 -13.42
C CYS A 72 -6.22 -5.38 -12.74
N ARG A 73 -7.00 -4.43 -13.27
CA ARG A 73 -7.15 -3.09 -12.69
C ARG A 73 -7.84 -3.17 -11.34
N TRP A 74 -7.28 -2.52 -10.33
CA TRP A 74 -7.80 -2.56 -8.96
C TRP A 74 -9.24 -2.05 -8.89
N ALA A 75 -9.54 -0.92 -9.54
CA ALA A 75 -10.89 -0.37 -9.60
C ALA A 75 -11.92 -1.34 -10.20
N ASN A 76 -11.52 -2.13 -11.22
CA ASN A 76 -12.42 -3.13 -11.83
C ASN A 76 -12.69 -4.29 -10.88
N LEU A 77 -11.70 -4.70 -10.08
CA LEU A 77 -11.87 -5.73 -9.05
C LEU A 77 -12.80 -5.25 -7.95
N GLU A 78 -12.63 -4.02 -7.45
CA GLU A 78 -13.53 -3.42 -6.46
C GLU A 78 -14.98 -3.37 -6.99
N ALA A 79 -15.17 -2.91 -8.23
CA ALA A 79 -16.48 -2.84 -8.86
C ALA A 79 -17.11 -4.22 -9.11
N LEU A 80 -16.30 -5.26 -9.42
CA LEU A 80 -16.78 -6.62 -9.61
C LEU A 80 -17.34 -7.20 -8.31
N VAL A 81 -16.54 -7.20 -7.24
CA VAL A 81 -16.93 -7.84 -5.97
C VAL A 81 -18.04 -7.08 -5.24
N ALA A 82 -18.16 -5.76 -5.47
CA ALA A 82 -19.22 -4.95 -4.89
C ALA A 82 -20.63 -5.37 -5.35
N ARG A 83 -20.77 -6.00 -6.52
CA ARG A 83 -22.07 -6.49 -7.04
C ARG A 83 -22.71 -7.53 -6.12
N ASP A 84 -21.89 -8.32 -5.44
CA ASP A 84 -22.30 -9.34 -4.48
C ASP A 84 -22.23 -8.84 -3.02
N ARG A 85 -22.11 -7.52 -2.82
CA ARG A 85 -21.89 -6.88 -1.51
C ARG A 85 -20.65 -7.43 -0.79
N LEU A 86 -19.60 -7.70 -1.55
CA LEU A 86 -18.29 -8.10 -1.04
C LEU A 86 -17.27 -6.99 -1.25
N MET A 87 -16.14 -7.08 -0.57
CA MET A 87 -15.01 -6.16 -0.76
C MET A 87 -13.67 -6.86 -0.57
N ILE A 88 -12.65 -6.33 -1.26
CA ILE A 88 -11.23 -6.55 -0.91
C ILE A 88 -10.79 -5.36 -0.06
N PRO A 89 -10.67 -5.49 1.27
CA PRO A 89 -10.55 -4.34 2.18
C PRO A 89 -9.09 -3.81 2.28
N LEU A 90 -8.46 -3.50 1.15
CA LEU A 90 -7.11 -2.90 1.09
C LEU A 90 -7.06 -1.40 0.83
N ASP A 91 -8.09 -0.83 0.19
CA ASP A 91 -8.17 0.60 -0.15
C ASP A 91 -6.85 1.30 -0.55
N PRO A 92 -6.06 0.73 -1.47
CA PRO A 92 -4.75 1.28 -1.83
C PRO A 92 -4.89 2.64 -2.53
N PRO A 93 -3.92 3.55 -2.40
CA PRO A 93 -3.86 4.75 -3.23
C PRO A 93 -3.59 4.40 -4.71
N PHE A 94 -3.87 5.37 -5.60
CA PHE A 94 -3.79 5.24 -7.05
C PHE A 94 -4.77 4.19 -7.59
N THR A 95 -5.95 4.09 -6.98
CA THR A 95 -6.96 3.07 -7.28
C THR A 95 -7.32 2.99 -8.78
N PRO A 96 -7.58 4.12 -9.48
CA PRO A 96 -8.06 4.05 -10.86
C PRO A 96 -7.07 3.38 -11.81
N GLU A 97 -5.77 3.61 -11.62
CA GLU A 97 -4.74 3.12 -12.52
C GLU A 97 -4.00 1.88 -12.00
N ALA A 98 -4.01 1.60 -10.70
CA ALA A 98 -3.26 0.48 -10.12
C ALA A 98 -3.71 -0.89 -10.64
N THR A 99 -2.75 -1.82 -10.74
CA THR A 99 -3.03 -3.24 -10.98
C THR A 99 -2.94 -4.03 -9.68
N ALA A 100 -3.62 -5.18 -9.61
CA ALA A 100 -3.57 -6.08 -8.45
C ALA A 100 -2.14 -6.50 -8.09
N GLY A 101 -1.33 -6.86 -9.10
CA GLY A 101 0.09 -7.18 -8.93
C GLY A 101 0.89 -6.01 -8.36
N GLY A 102 0.65 -4.79 -8.84
CA GLY A 102 1.33 -3.59 -8.34
C GLY A 102 0.97 -3.24 -6.90
N VAL A 103 -0.31 -3.39 -6.52
CA VAL A 103 -0.79 -3.19 -5.14
C VAL A 103 -0.09 -4.16 -4.19
N VAL A 104 -0.04 -5.44 -4.53
CA VAL A 104 0.54 -6.50 -3.68
C VAL A 104 2.07 -6.42 -3.65
N ALA A 105 2.72 -6.24 -4.80
CA ALA A 105 4.18 -6.13 -4.88
C ALA A 105 4.70 -4.91 -4.12
N ALA A 106 3.93 -3.82 -4.04
CA ALA A 106 4.27 -2.65 -3.24
C ALA A 106 3.80 -2.72 -1.78
N ASN A 107 3.08 -3.77 -1.38
CA ASN A 107 2.36 -3.83 -0.10
C ASN A 107 1.59 -2.53 0.18
N SER A 108 0.83 -2.06 -0.82
CA SER A 108 0.09 -0.80 -0.76
C SER A 108 -1.20 -1.01 0.00
N ASN A 109 -1.38 -0.26 1.10
CA ASN A 109 -2.51 -0.42 2.02
C ASN A 109 -3.12 0.96 2.34
N GLY A 110 -4.43 1.00 2.51
CA GLY A 110 -5.18 2.20 2.86
C GLY A 110 -5.67 2.23 4.32
N PRO A 111 -6.65 3.10 4.61
CA PRO A 111 -7.19 3.33 5.95
C PRO A 111 -7.79 2.08 6.62
N ARG A 112 -8.44 1.19 5.86
CA ARG A 112 -9.11 -0.01 6.40
C ARG A 112 -8.15 -1.06 6.94
N ARG A 113 -6.84 -0.87 6.77
CA ARG A 113 -5.81 -1.77 7.30
C ARG A 113 -5.90 -2.00 8.80
N ARG A 114 -6.48 -1.06 9.55
CA ARG A 114 -6.65 -1.19 10.99
C ARG A 114 -7.51 -2.39 11.35
N LEU A 115 -8.67 -2.53 10.72
CA LEU A 115 -9.63 -3.58 11.05
C LEU A 115 -9.42 -4.86 10.23
N TYR A 116 -8.99 -4.72 8.98
CA TYR A 116 -8.94 -5.85 8.03
C TYR A 116 -7.53 -6.37 7.74
N GLY A 117 -6.48 -5.72 8.28
CA GLY A 117 -5.09 -6.11 8.03
C GLY A 117 -4.55 -5.59 6.70
N THR A 118 -3.45 -6.17 6.26
CA THR A 118 -2.67 -5.73 5.09
C THR A 118 -2.80 -6.68 3.90
N ALA A 119 -2.19 -6.33 2.77
CA ALA A 119 -2.10 -7.22 1.61
C ALA A 119 -1.53 -8.61 1.99
N ARG A 120 -0.60 -8.65 2.96
CA ARG A 120 -0.01 -9.90 3.48
C ARG A 120 -1.02 -10.79 4.21
N ASP A 121 -2.07 -10.21 4.80
CA ASP A 121 -3.09 -10.91 5.57
C ASP A 121 -4.26 -11.37 4.68
N LEU A 122 -4.49 -10.67 3.57
CA LEU A 122 -5.60 -10.94 2.65
C LEU A 122 -5.23 -11.85 1.48
N ILE A 123 -3.93 -12.00 1.17
CA ILE A 123 -3.46 -12.97 0.17
C ILE A 123 -3.46 -14.37 0.77
N ILE A 124 -4.22 -15.26 0.16
CA ILE A 124 -4.32 -16.69 0.53
C ILE A 124 -3.58 -17.60 -0.46
N GLY A 125 -3.17 -17.06 -1.61
CA GLY A 125 -2.33 -17.74 -2.58
C GLY A 125 -1.86 -16.82 -3.70
N MET A 126 -0.84 -17.26 -4.42
CA MET A 126 -0.20 -16.53 -5.50
C MET A 126 0.47 -17.49 -6.47
N THR A 127 0.49 -17.14 -7.75
CA THR A 127 1.41 -17.72 -8.73
C THR A 127 2.42 -16.67 -9.16
N PHE A 128 3.69 -17.04 -9.21
CA PHE A 128 4.76 -16.18 -9.68
C PHE A 128 5.70 -16.94 -10.62
N ALA A 129 6.30 -16.21 -11.56
CA ALA A 129 7.27 -16.70 -12.53
C ALA A 129 8.70 -16.37 -12.08
N THR A 130 9.57 -17.38 -12.10
CA THR A 130 11.00 -17.24 -11.79
C THR A 130 11.83 -16.91 -13.05
N LEU A 131 13.10 -16.55 -12.87
CA LEU A 131 14.02 -16.30 -13.97
C LEU A 131 14.40 -17.55 -14.78
N GLU A 132 14.10 -18.75 -14.28
CA GLU A 132 14.22 -20.00 -15.04
C GLU A 132 12.96 -20.31 -15.88
N GLY A 133 11.97 -19.41 -15.89
CA GLY A 133 10.71 -19.60 -16.61
C GLY A 133 9.75 -20.59 -15.97
N LYS A 134 9.91 -20.85 -14.66
CA LYS A 134 9.00 -21.72 -13.92
C LYS A 134 7.88 -20.92 -13.29
N LEU A 135 6.64 -21.40 -13.45
CA LEU A 135 5.50 -20.93 -12.67
C LEU A 135 5.46 -21.69 -11.34
N VAL A 136 5.58 -20.95 -10.25
CA VAL A 136 5.54 -21.49 -8.89
C VAL A 136 4.27 -21.01 -8.23
N GLN A 137 3.48 -21.97 -7.74
CA GLN A 137 2.29 -21.71 -6.97
C GLN A 137 2.60 -21.81 -5.47
N SER A 138 2.12 -20.84 -4.70
CA SER A 138 2.21 -20.84 -3.25
C SER A 138 0.86 -20.45 -2.66
N GLY A 139 0.34 -21.26 -1.73
CA GLY A 139 -1.03 -21.10 -1.24
C GLY A 139 -2.08 -21.57 -2.24
N GLY A 140 -3.33 -21.20 -1.97
CA GLY A 140 -4.48 -21.65 -2.73
C GLY A 140 -5.75 -20.91 -2.35
N MET A 141 -6.88 -21.30 -2.95
CA MET A 141 -8.20 -20.74 -2.65
C MET A 141 -8.80 -21.36 -1.38
N VAL A 142 -7.99 -21.56 -0.34
CA VAL A 142 -8.37 -22.21 0.93
C VAL A 142 -8.00 -21.32 2.11
N VAL A 143 -8.90 -21.24 3.09
CA VAL A 143 -8.77 -20.32 4.24
C VAL A 143 -7.67 -20.76 5.22
N LYS A 144 -7.38 -22.07 5.30
CA LYS A 144 -6.27 -22.61 6.09
C LYS A 144 -5.28 -23.30 5.17
N ASN A 145 -4.05 -22.79 5.17
CA ASN A 145 -2.93 -23.44 4.52
C ASN A 145 -1.87 -23.77 5.57
N VAL A 146 -1.64 -25.05 5.84
CA VAL A 146 -0.72 -25.53 6.90
C VAL A 146 0.45 -26.32 6.30
N ALA A 147 0.59 -26.34 4.98
CA ALA A 147 1.62 -27.10 4.28
C ALA A 147 2.67 -26.17 3.66
N GLY A 148 3.94 -26.37 4.05
CA GLY A 148 5.09 -25.72 3.46
C GLY A 148 5.32 -24.28 3.88
N LEU A 149 6.30 -23.65 3.24
CA LEU A 149 6.65 -22.24 3.44
C LEU A 149 5.69 -21.35 2.63
N ASP A 150 5.21 -20.27 3.25
CA ASP A 150 4.34 -19.28 2.62
C ASP A 150 5.15 -18.31 1.76
N MET A 151 5.56 -18.79 0.58
CA MET A 151 6.32 -18.01 -0.41
C MET A 151 5.50 -16.85 -0.98
N ALA A 152 4.17 -16.93 -0.98
CA ALA A 152 3.32 -15.81 -1.39
C ALA A 152 3.58 -14.58 -0.52
N LYS A 153 3.72 -14.74 0.80
CA LYS A 153 4.07 -13.64 1.71
C LYS A 153 5.46 -13.07 1.49
N LEU A 154 6.39 -13.82 0.93
CA LEU A 154 7.71 -13.29 0.55
C LEU A 154 7.61 -12.30 -0.62
N MET A 155 6.67 -12.52 -1.53
CA MET A 155 6.46 -11.65 -2.69
C MET A 155 5.76 -10.33 -2.35
N VAL A 156 4.96 -10.30 -1.28
CA VAL A 156 4.29 -9.08 -0.80
C VAL A 156 5.30 -8.06 -0.29
N GLY A 157 5.39 -6.92 -0.97
CA GLY A 157 6.40 -5.88 -0.69
C GLY A 157 7.76 -6.11 -1.34
N SER A 158 7.91 -7.12 -2.21
CA SER A 158 9.17 -7.38 -2.92
C SER A 158 9.45 -6.39 -4.06
N PHE A 159 8.44 -5.60 -4.47
CA PHE A 159 8.51 -4.73 -5.65
C PHE A 159 9.03 -5.44 -6.91
N GLY A 160 8.80 -6.74 -7.05
CA GLY A 160 9.21 -7.53 -8.21
C GLY A 160 10.72 -7.76 -8.30
N THR A 161 11.50 -7.58 -7.22
CA THR A 161 12.94 -7.89 -7.24
C THR A 161 13.23 -9.39 -7.12
N LEU A 162 12.27 -10.20 -6.67
CA LEU A 162 12.46 -11.65 -6.48
C LEU A 162 11.91 -12.47 -7.65
N ALA A 163 10.67 -12.18 -8.06
CA ALA A 163 9.97 -12.91 -9.12
C ALA A 163 8.85 -12.03 -9.69
N GLY A 164 8.32 -12.42 -10.84
CA GLY A 164 7.16 -11.73 -11.42
C GLY A 164 5.85 -12.38 -11.01
N ILE A 165 4.99 -11.64 -10.32
CA ILE A 165 3.66 -12.12 -9.92
C ILE A 165 2.77 -12.23 -11.17
N THR A 166 2.18 -13.40 -11.41
CA THR A 166 1.27 -13.65 -12.54
C THR A 166 -0.19 -13.74 -12.12
N SER A 167 -0.48 -14.32 -10.94
CA SER A 167 -1.83 -14.36 -10.38
C SER A 167 -1.86 -14.25 -8.86
N LEU A 168 -3.00 -13.79 -8.33
CA LEU A 168 -3.23 -13.46 -6.94
C LEU A 168 -4.58 -14.02 -6.48
N ASN A 169 -4.58 -14.68 -5.32
CA ASN A 169 -5.78 -15.18 -4.67
C ASN A 169 -6.04 -14.35 -3.42
N PHE A 170 -7.18 -13.64 -3.42
CA PHE A 170 -7.61 -12.79 -2.31
C PHE A 170 -8.72 -13.47 -1.52
N LYS A 171 -8.64 -13.33 -0.20
CA LYS A 171 -9.79 -13.43 0.68
C LYS A 171 -10.65 -12.17 0.56
N LEU A 172 -11.95 -12.36 0.42
CA LEU A 172 -12.98 -11.33 0.44
C LEU A 172 -13.62 -11.24 1.82
N VAL A 173 -14.30 -10.13 2.06
CA VAL A 173 -15.18 -9.97 3.22
C VAL A 173 -16.51 -9.36 2.79
N PRO A 174 -17.61 -9.65 3.51
CA PRO A 174 -18.86 -8.92 3.31
C PRO A 174 -18.66 -7.42 3.50
N ALA A 175 -19.13 -6.63 2.54
CA ALA A 175 -19.23 -5.19 2.70
C ALA A 175 -20.37 -4.88 3.69
N PRO A 176 -20.16 -4.00 4.68
CA PRO A 176 -21.24 -3.58 5.57
C PRO A 176 -22.32 -2.85 4.76
N PRO A 177 -23.59 -2.93 5.17
CA PRO A 177 -24.69 -2.30 4.45
C PRO A 177 -24.62 -0.77 4.48
N PHE A 178 -24.02 -0.21 5.53
CA PHE A 178 -23.84 1.24 5.69
C PHE A 178 -22.46 1.56 6.25
N TRP A 179 -21.93 2.69 5.80
CA TRP A 179 -20.73 3.33 6.33
C TRP A 179 -21.10 4.68 6.93
N ARG A 180 -20.50 4.99 8.07
CA ARG A 180 -20.59 6.29 8.76
C ARG A 180 -19.21 6.73 9.19
N THR A 181 -18.92 8.00 8.99
CA THR A 181 -17.67 8.61 9.46
C THR A 181 -17.96 9.70 10.46
N PHE A 182 -17.24 9.63 11.58
CA PHE A 182 -17.28 10.62 12.66
C PHE A 182 -15.99 11.44 12.59
N LEU A 183 -16.15 12.76 12.51
CA LEU A 183 -15.06 13.72 12.40
C LEU A 183 -14.95 14.51 13.71
N PHE A 184 -13.74 14.59 14.26
CA PHE A 184 -13.43 15.47 15.38
C PHE A 184 -12.33 16.44 14.97
N ARG A 185 -12.55 17.73 15.25
CA ARG A 185 -11.60 18.80 14.97
C ARG A 185 -10.93 19.27 16.26
N PHE A 186 -9.61 19.43 16.22
CA PHE A 186 -8.80 19.89 17.33
C PHE A 186 -7.85 21.02 16.93
N SER A 187 -7.49 21.86 17.89
CA SER A 187 -6.47 22.90 17.75
C SER A 187 -5.05 22.37 17.93
N SER A 188 -4.89 21.23 18.62
CA SER A 188 -3.59 20.62 18.91
C SER A 188 -3.55 19.14 18.50
N ALA A 189 -2.36 18.64 18.20
CA ALA A 189 -2.16 17.21 17.97
C ALA A 189 -2.36 16.41 19.27
N ALA A 190 -1.94 16.95 20.41
CA ALA A 190 -2.12 16.33 21.72
C ALA A 190 -3.59 15.99 22.01
N ASP A 191 -4.53 16.93 21.83
CA ASP A 191 -5.96 16.68 22.07
C ASP A 191 -6.53 15.62 21.10
N ALA A 192 -6.08 15.66 19.84
CA ALA A 192 -6.47 14.67 18.84
C ALA A 192 -5.97 13.26 19.21
N ILE A 193 -4.75 13.17 19.74
CA ILE A 193 -4.14 11.92 20.21
C ILE A 193 -4.83 11.40 21.47
N GLU A 194 -5.19 12.26 22.41
CA GLU A 194 -5.97 11.88 23.59
C GLU A 194 -7.33 11.28 23.19
N ARG A 195 -8.05 11.93 22.26
CA ARG A 195 -9.31 11.37 21.72
C ARG A 195 -9.09 10.05 20.99
N ARG A 196 -8.03 9.95 20.18
CA ARG A 196 -7.62 8.73 19.46
C ARG A 196 -7.38 7.58 20.45
N ASP A 197 -6.67 7.84 21.55
CA ASP A 197 -6.38 6.85 22.59
C ASP A 197 -7.63 6.44 23.36
N ALA A 198 -8.52 7.39 23.69
CA ALA A 198 -9.81 7.08 24.29
C ALA A 198 -10.65 6.14 23.40
N ILE A 199 -10.65 6.35 22.08
CA ILE A 199 -11.34 5.46 21.13
C ILE A 199 -10.68 4.08 21.08
N LEU A 200 -9.34 4.01 21.04
CA LEU A 200 -8.60 2.74 21.04
C LEU A 200 -8.82 1.92 22.31
N ASN A 201 -8.93 2.57 23.46
CA ASN A 201 -9.18 1.93 24.76
C ASN A 201 -10.66 1.59 25.00
N SER A 202 -11.55 2.00 24.08
CA SER A 202 -12.97 1.68 24.16
C SER A 202 -13.30 0.31 23.55
N VAL A 203 -14.57 -0.09 23.65
CA VAL A 203 -15.09 -1.29 22.98
C VAL A 203 -15.32 -1.11 21.47
N LEU A 204 -15.11 0.09 20.92
CA LEU A 204 -15.31 0.37 19.50
C LEU A 204 -14.19 -0.26 18.66
N GLN A 205 -14.57 -0.80 17.50
CA GLN A 205 -13.66 -1.38 16.52
C GLN A 205 -13.82 -0.68 15.17
N PRO A 206 -13.44 0.61 15.06
CA PRO A 206 -13.61 1.36 13.82
C PRO A 206 -12.78 0.73 12.69
N ALA A 207 -13.33 0.74 11.49
CA ALA A 207 -12.69 0.23 10.28
C ALA A 207 -11.45 1.03 9.91
N ALA A 208 -11.49 2.35 10.13
CA ALA A 208 -10.36 3.26 9.97
C ALA A 208 -10.30 4.25 11.14
N LEU A 209 -9.09 4.60 11.55
CA LEU A 209 -8.82 5.69 12.49
C LEU A 209 -7.60 6.45 12.00
N ASP A 210 -7.87 7.55 11.29
CA ASP A 210 -6.86 8.37 10.64
C ASP A 210 -6.85 9.77 11.25
N LEU A 211 -5.71 10.45 11.19
CA LEU A 211 -5.54 11.82 11.69
C LEU A 211 -4.83 12.66 10.63
N LEU A 212 -5.43 13.76 10.24
CA LEU A 212 -4.86 14.72 9.30
C LEU A 212 -4.36 15.91 10.11
N ASN A 213 -3.15 16.40 9.81
CA ASN A 213 -2.71 17.68 10.35
C ASN A 213 -3.44 18.86 9.64
N PRO A 214 -3.36 20.10 10.16
CA PRO A 214 -4.07 21.24 9.58
C PRO A 214 -3.81 21.45 8.09
N SER A 215 -2.57 21.21 7.64
CA SER A 215 -2.17 21.38 6.24
C SER A 215 -2.81 20.32 5.32
N ALA A 216 -2.85 19.06 5.75
CA ALA A 216 -3.55 18.00 5.02
C ALA A 216 -5.08 18.17 5.05
N ALA A 217 -5.64 18.60 6.19
CA ALA A 217 -7.06 18.89 6.32
C ALA A 217 -7.49 20.03 5.36
N ALA A 218 -6.70 21.09 5.26
CA ALA A 218 -6.94 22.19 4.32
C ALA A 218 -6.94 21.71 2.86
N GLY A 219 -6.08 20.75 2.52
CA GLY A 219 -6.03 20.12 1.19
C GLY A 219 -7.33 19.41 0.77
N ILE A 220 -8.20 19.09 1.73
CA ILE A 220 -9.53 18.50 1.49
C ILE A 220 -10.68 19.40 1.99
N GLY A 221 -10.43 20.70 2.15
CA GLY A 221 -11.45 21.68 2.53
C GLY A 221 -11.90 21.64 3.99
N ARG A 222 -11.02 21.22 4.90
CA ARG A 222 -11.26 21.15 6.36
C ARG A 222 -10.18 21.93 7.12
N GLU A 223 -10.37 22.10 8.42
CA GLU A 223 -9.48 22.91 9.26
C GLU A 223 -9.06 22.15 10.53
N GLY A 224 -7.91 22.56 11.09
CA GLY A 224 -7.37 22.00 12.32
C GLY A 224 -6.86 20.57 12.18
N TYR A 225 -6.47 19.97 13.30
CA TYR A 225 -6.18 18.54 13.36
C TYR A 225 -7.50 17.79 13.26
N LEU A 226 -7.63 16.93 12.25
CA LEU A 226 -8.90 16.28 11.92
C LEU A 226 -8.78 14.77 12.14
N LEU A 227 -9.38 14.27 13.22
CA LEU A 227 -9.47 12.85 13.53
C LEU A 227 -10.68 12.24 12.83
N LEU A 228 -10.43 11.17 12.06
CA LEU A 228 -11.40 10.47 11.22
C LEU A 228 -11.68 9.10 11.81
N VAL A 229 -12.93 8.81 12.16
CA VAL A 229 -13.34 7.51 12.68
C VAL A 229 -14.37 6.90 11.73
N ARG A 230 -13.97 5.88 10.96
CA ARG A 230 -14.88 5.18 10.04
C ARG A 230 -15.48 3.95 10.71
N ALA A 231 -16.80 3.82 10.69
CA ALA A 231 -17.52 2.64 11.15
C ALA A 231 -18.37 2.07 10.03
N GLY A 232 -18.45 0.74 9.95
CA GLY A 232 -19.30 0.03 9.01
C GLY A 232 -20.16 -0.99 9.74
N GLY A 233 -21.46 -1.02 9.45
CA GLY A 233 -22.37 -1.96 10.09
C GLY A 233 -23.84 -1.71 9.76
N SER A 234 -24.73 -2.39 10.49
CA SER A 234 -26.16 -2.09 10.45
C SER A 234 -26.44 -0.74 11.14
N THR A 235 -27.64 -0.19 10.91
CA THR A 235 -28.10 1.06 11.55
C THR A 235 -27.92 1.01 13.07
N ALA A 236 -28.27 -0.11 13.72
CA ALA A 236 -28.11 -0.27 15.17
C ALA A 236 -26.65 -0.20 15.64
N VAL A 237 -25.71 -0.72 14.83
CA VAL A 237 -24.27 -0.59 15.13
C VAL A 237 -23.85 0.87 15.00
N LEU A 238 -24.25 1.54 13.91
CA LEU A 238 -23.86 2.94 13.67
C LEU A 238 -24.47 3.90 14.71
N ASP A 239 -25.68 3.64 15.19
CA ASP A 239 -26.32 4.43 16.25
C ASP A 239 -25.60 4.26 17.60
N ARG A 240 -25.05 3.08 17.87
CA ARG A 240 -24.18 2.87 19.04
C ARG A 240 -22.90 3.71 18.92
N TYR A 241 -22.29 3.73 17.73
CA TYR A 241 -21.15 4.61 17.49
C TYR A 241 -21.53 6.08 17.68
N SER A 242 -22.66 6.54 17.15
CA SER A 242 -23.13 7.91 17.34
C SER A 242 -23.30 8.30 18.81
N LYS A 243 -23.80 7.39 19.65
CA LYS A 243 -23.89 7.62 21.11
C LYS A 243 -22.52 7.68 21.78
N SER A 244 -21.59 6.80 21.40
CA SER A 244 -20.25 6.75 22.00
C SER A 244 -19.31 7.86 21.50
N LEU A 245 -19.58 8.38 20.30
CA LEU A 245 -18.80 9.41 19.62
C LEU A 245 -19.56 10.73 19.54
N GLU A 246 -20.28 11.08 20.61
CA GLU A 246 -20.99 12.36 20.73
C GLU A 246 -20.03 13.55 20.49
N GLY A 247 -20.57 14.60 19.85
CA GLY A 247 -19.81 15.80 19.49
C GLY A 247 -19.03 15.71 18.17
N ALA A 248 -19.11 14.60 17.45
CA ALA A 248 -18.55 14.49 16.10
C ALA A 248 -19.46 15.10 15.03
N ASP A 249 -18.86 15.68 14.00
CA ASP A 249 -19.56 15.86 12.72
C ASP A 249 -19.69 14.50 12.04
N VAL A 250 -20.84 14.24 11.43
CA VAL A 250 -21.17 12.92 10.85
C VAL A 250 -21.30 13.02 9.34
N LEU A 251 -20.64 12.10 8.63
CA LEU A 251 -20.83 11.87 7.19
C LEU A 251 -21.39 10.46 6.97
N ASP A 252 -22.42 10.38 6.12
CA ASP A 252 -23.08 9.14 5.71
C ASP A 252 -23.26 9.13 4.17
N GLY A 253 -23.52 7.94 3.60
CA GLY A 253 -23.90 7.81 2.19
C GLY A 253 -22.83 8.32 1.21
N ALA A 254 -23.26 9.07 0.20
CA ALA A 254 -22.37 9.54 -0.87
C ALA A 254 -21.28 10.51 -0.37
N ASP A 255 -21.59 11.36 0.61
CA ASP A 255 -20.63 12.32 1.18
C ASP A 255 -19.50 11.59 1.92
N GLU A 256 -19.84 10.50 2.63
CA GLU A 256 -18.86 9.64 3.31
C GLU A 256 -17.91 8.96 2.31
N GLU A 257 -18.47 8.43 1.22
CA GLU A 257 -17.71 7.76 0.17
C GLU A 257 -16.77 8.73 -0.55
N GLN A 258 -17.28 9.91 -0.94
CA GLN A 258 -16.48 10.95 -1.58
C GLN A 258 -15.36 11.47 -0.66
N PHE A 259 -15.66 11.61 0.63
CA PHE A 259 -14.66 12.01 1.63
C PHE A 259 -13.53 10.99 1.74
N TRP A 260 -13.84 9.70 1.89
CA TRP A 260 -12.79 8.67 1.95
C TRP A 260 -12.06 8.45 0.65
N ASN A 261 -12.69 8.70 -0.50
CA ASN A 261 -11.97 8.74 -1.78
C ASN A 261 -10.89 9.82 -1.77
N SER A 262 -11.17 11.00 -1.19
CA SER A 262 -10.21 12.09 -1.07
C SER A 262 -9.06 11.75 -0.11
N VAL A 263 -9.34 11.05 0.99
CA VAL A 263 -8.32 10.58 1.95
C VAL A 263 -7.46 9.45 1.37
N ARG A 264 -8.09 8.49 0.66
CA ARG A 264 -7.40 7.38 -0.02
C ARG A 264 -6.48 7.89 -1.12
N GLU A 265 -6.97 8.80 -1.95
CA GLU A 265 -6.23 9.33 -3.11
C GLU A 265 -5.41 10.59 -2.77
N PHE A 266 -5.19 10.88 -1.48
CA PHE A 266 -4.41 12.04 -1.05
C PHE A 266 -3.01 12.07 -1.69
N THR A 267 -2.30 10.93 -1.68
CA THR A 267 -0.96 10.81 -2.25
C THR A 267 -0.90 11.13 -3.75
N PRO A 268 -1.66 10.47 -4.65
CA PRO A 268 -1.66 10.83 -6.06
C PRO A 268 -2.09 12.27 -6.31
N ASN A 269 -3.12 12.76 -5.60
CA ASN A 269 -3.60 14.13 -5.76
C ASN A 269 -2.54 15.16 -5.36
N PHE A 270 -1.77 14.89 -4.31
CA PHE A 270 -0.65 15.73 -3.90
C PHE A 270 0.44 15.75 -4.96
N LEU A 271 0.87 14.57 -5.45
CA LEU A 271 1.94 14.45 -6.45
C LEU A 271 1.55 15.02 -7.82
N ALA A 272 0.26 15.00 -8.17
CA ALA A 272 -0.23 15.65 -9.39
C ALA A 272 -0.07 17.18 -9.33
N LYS A 273 -0.21 17.78 -8.14
CA LYS A 273 0.01 19.23 -7.91
C LYS A 273 1.48 19.59 -7.70
N HIS A 274 2.27 18.64 -7.23
CA HIS A 274 3.70 18.79 -6.96
C HIS A 274 4.50 17.68 -7.65
N PRO A 275 4.79 17.82 -8.96
CA PRO A 275 5.51 16.79 -9.72
C PRO A 275 6.87 16.43 -9.10
N ASP A 276 7.57 17.42 -8.55
CA ASP A 276 8.85 17.26 -7.84
C ASP A 276 8.69 16.90 -6.36
N GLY A 277 7.44 16.79 -5.90
CA GLY A 277 7.10 16.48 -4.52
C GLY A 277 7.45 15.05 -4.14
N SER A 278 7.55 14.78 -2.85
CA SER A 278 7.96 13.49 -2.31
C SER A 278 7.10 13.09 -1.12
N THR A 279 7.14 11.81 -0.76
CA THR A 279 6.45 11.31 0.43
C THR A 279 7.42 10.55 1.31
N VAL A 280 7.51 10.95 2.57
CA VAL A 280 8.23 10.21 3.61
C VAL A 280 7.22 9.45 4.44
N ARG A 281 7.42 8.14 4.63
CA ARG A 281 6.60 7.32 5.51
C ARG A 281 7.36 7.04 6.79
N VAL A 282 6.81 7.46 7.91
CA VAL A 282 7.32 7.17 9.25
C VAL A 282 6.48 6.06 9.88
N SER A 283 7.15 5.06 10.43
CA SER A 283 6.53 3.98 11.21
C SER A 283 6.97 4.13 12.66
N THR A 284 6.01 4.29 13.56
CA THR A 284 6.25 4.55 14.98
C THR A 284 5.37 3.66 15.85
N VAL A 285 5.63 3.68 17.15
CA VAL A 285 4.65 3.21 18.13
C VAL A 285 3.51 4.24 18.24
N LEU A 286 2.33 3.78 18.67
CA LEU A 286 1.14 4.64 18.75
C LEU A 286 1.34 5.95 19.54
N PRO A 287 2.07 5.98 20.68
CA PRO A 287 2.30 7.22 21.43
C PRO A 287 3.10 8.29 20.67
N GLU A 288 3.97 7.89 19.74
CA GLU A 288 4.86 8.82 19.03
C GLU A 288 4.18 9.52 17.84
N VAL A 289 2.97 9.10 17.45
CA VAL A 289 2.26 9.70 16.30
C VAL A 289 2.05 11.20 16.49
N GLY A 290 1.71 11.64 17.71
CA GLY A 290 1.55 13.07 18.04
C GLY A 290 2.84 13.86 17.82
N ALA A 291 3.96 13.34 18.34
CA ALA A 291 5.27 13.99 18.22
C ALA A 291 5.69 14.17 16.76
N VAL A 292 5.42 13.20 15.89
CA VAL A 292 5.69 13.32 14.45
C VAL A 292 4.83 14.42 13.82
N LEU A 293 3.55 14.50 14.17
CA LEU A 293 2.61 15.47 13.62
C LEU A 293 2.89 16.90 14.09
N GLU A 294 3.37 17.09 15.32
CA GLU A 294 3.72 18.42 15.86
C GLU A 294 5.01 18.99 15.23
N GLU A 295 5.92 18.12 14.81
CA GLU A 295 7.18 18.54 14.17
C GLU A 295 6.99 19.07 12.75
N ILE A 296 5.86 18.78 12.10
CA ILE A 296 5.67 19.02 10.68
C ILE A 296 4.54 19.99 10.36
N THR A 297 4.87 21.00 9.56
CA THR A 297 3.91 21.96 9.00
C THR A 297 3.42 21.59 7.60
N SER A 298 4.21 20.80 6.86
CA SER A 298 3.80 20.21 5.58
C SER A 298 2.62 19.25 5.77
N PRO A 299 1.81 18.96 4.74
CA PRO A 299 0.70 18.04 4.87
C PRO A 299 1.14 16.69 5.42
N ALA A 300 0.40 16.17 6.39
CA ALA A 300 0.63 14.85 6.96
C ALA A 300 -0.69 14.11 7.20
N VAL A 301 -0.71 12.84 6.78
CA VAL A 301 -1.83 11.92 6.98
C VAL A 301 -1.33 10.74 7.79
N ALA A 302 -1.82 10.61 9.02
CA ALA A 302 -1.51 9.50 9.90
C ALA A 302 -2.60 8.44 9.83
N ARG A 303 -2.20 7.18 9.65
CA ARG A 303 -3.00 6.01 10.03
C ARG A 303 -2.88 5.88 11.55
N ALA A 304 -3.61 6.74 12.26
CA ALA A 304 -3.45 6.98 13.68
C ALA A 304 -3.72 5.74 14.55
N GLY A 305 -4.53 4.78 14.07
CA GLY A 305 -4.72 3.48 14.72
C GLY A 305 -3.64 2.43 14.43
N SER A 306 -2.63 2.72 13.59
CA SER A 306 -1.60 1.77 13.17
C SER A 306 -0.16 2.30 13.28
N GLY A 307 0.04 3.54 13.74
CA GLY A 307 1.38 4.11 13.94
C GLY A 307 2.13 4.40 12.64
N VAL A 308 1.43 4.68 11.55
CA VAL A 308 2.05 5.04 10.27
C VAL A 308 1.69 6.47 9.92
N VAL A 309 2.68 7.31 9.65
CA VAL A 309 2.51 8.71 9.25
C VAL A 309 3.09 8.92 7.86
N TYR A 310 2.28 9.42 6.93
CA TYR A 310 2.73 9.86 5.62
C TYR A 310 2.89 11.37 5.65
N VAL A 311 4.10 11.84 5.35
CA VAL A 311 4.44 13.26 5.29
C VAL A 311 4.76 13.63 3.85
N TYR A 312 4.16 14.73 3.38
CA TYR A 312 4.19 15.15 1.99
C TYR A 312 5.00 16.43 1.83
N PHE A 313 5.98 16.42 0.94
CA PHE A 313 6.85 17.57 0.68
C PHE A 313 6.70 17.99 -0.77
N SER A 314 6.62 19.30 -1.02
CA SER A 314 6.49 19.86 -2.38
C SER A 314 7.74 19.70 -3.24
N ASP A 315 8.89 19.45 -2.59
CA ASP A 315 10.19 19.28 -3.23
C ASP A 315 11.00 18.16 -2.56
N GLY A 316 11.88 17.54 -3.35
CA GLY A 316 12.77 16.47 -2.91
C GLY A 316 13.79 16.85 -1.82
N PRO A 317 14.54 17.95 -1.95
CA PRO A 317 15.57 18.33 -0.97
C PRO A 317 15.01 18.48 0.46
N THR A 318 13.86 19.13 0.61
CA THR A 318 13.21 19.29 1.92
C THR A 318 12.80 17.94 2.51
N ALA A 319 12.29 17.02 1.68
CA ALA A 319 11.94 15.66 2.09
C ALA A 319 13.15 14.89 2.62
N VAL A 320 14.28 14.97 1.91
CA VAL A 320 15.54 14.28 2.29
C VAL A 320 16.11 14.86 3.57
N GLN A 321 16.13 16.18 3.70
CA GLN A 321 16.59 16.84 4.93
C GLN A 321 15.74 16.45 6.14
N TRP A 322 14.41 16.39 5.96
CA TRP A 322 13.50 15.98 7.03
C TRP A 322 13.65 14.49 7.37
N LEU A 323 13.83 13.62 6.37
CA LEU A 323 14.11 12.20 6.57
C LEU A 323 15.35 11.99 7.47
N GLY A 324 16.43 12.73 7.22
CA GLY A 324 17.64 12.68 8.06
C GLY A 324 17.33 13.00 9.53
N ARG A 325 16.61 14.09 9.80
CA ARG A 325 16.19 14.48 11.16
C ARG A 325 15.29 13.44 11.83
N ALA A 326 14.35 12.87 11.08
CA ALA A 326 13.46 11.82 11.60
C ALA A 326 14.27 10.57 12.04
N ILE A 327 15.29 10.20 11.27
CA ILE A 327 16.18 9.07 11.62
C ILE A 327 17.05 9.41 12.85
N GLU A 328 17.58 10.64 12.94
CA GLU A 328 18.35 11.10 14.11
C GLU A 328 17.53 11.06 15.41
N LYS A 329 16.21 11.27 15.30
CA LYS A 329 15.26 11.13 16.42
C LYS A 329 14.91 9.69 16.77
N GLY A 330 15.43 8.71 16.02
CA GLY A 330 15.18 7.29 16.24
C GLY A 330 13.92 6.74 15.57
N TRP A 331 13.19 7.55 14.79
CA TRP A 331 12.02 7.07 14.07
C TRP A 331 12.41 6.21 12.86
N ARG A 332 11.61 5.18 12.59
CA ARG A 332 11.77 4.36 11.37
C ARG A 332 11.10 5.06 10.20
N ALA A 333 11.87 5.82 9.44
CA ALA A 333 11.39 6.55 8.28
C ALA A 333 11.98 6.01 6.97
N VAL A 334 11.18 6.06 5.91
CA VAL A 334 11.60 5.75 4.52
C VAL A 334 11.13 6.84 3.58
N LEU A 335 11.92 7.14 2.55
CA LEU A 335 11.44 7.90 1.40
C LEU A 335 10.54 6.97 0.56
N GLU A 336 9.26 6.96 0.89
CA GLU A 336 8.25 6.08 0.28
C GLU A 336 8.09 6.39 -1.22
N ILE A 337 8.04 7.69 -1.56
CA ILE A 337 8.00 8.18 -2.94
C ILE A 337 9.09 9.22 -3.10
N HIS A 338 10.08 8.91 -3.95
CA HIS A 338 11.23 9.78 -4.22
C HIS A 338 10.92 10.83 -5.29
N PRO A 339 11.57 12.01 -5.31
CA PRO A 339 11.40 13.01 -6.38
C PRO A 339 11.87 12.45 -7.73
N PRO A 340 11.41 12.96 -8.89
CA PRO A 340 11.86 12.48 -10.20
C PRO A 340 13.40 12.48 -10.33
N ASP A 341 14.02 13.58 -9.94
CA ASP A 341 15.47 13.75 -9.90
C ASP A 341 16.00 13.48 -8.48
N LEU A 342 16.19 12.21 -8.13
CA LEU A 342 16.82 11.87 -6.86
C LEU A 342 18.32 12.19 -6.91
N PRO A 343 18.84 13.01 -5.98
CA PRO A 343 20.28 13.24 -5.89
C PRO A 343 21.04 11.93 -5.59
N SER A 344 22.18 11.75 -6.26
CA SER A 344 23.09 10.63 -6.00
C SER A 344 23.49 10.58 -4.52
N GLY A 345 23.42 9.40 -3.90
CA GLY A 345 23.85 9.18 -2.52
C GLY A 345 22.76 9.36 -1.45
N VAL A 346 21.54 9.73 -1.82
CA VAL A 346 20.40 9.76 -0.87
C VAL A 346 19.97 8.33 -0.53
N GLU A 347 20.12 7.96 0.74
CA GLU A 347 19.59 6.70 1.27
C GLU A 347 18.08 6.83 1.54
N MET A 348 17.26 6.14 0.74
CA MET A 348 15.80 6.13 0.88
C MET A 348 15.30 5.25 2.02
N TRP A 349 16.15 4.35 2.51
CA TRP A 349 15.82 3.33 3.49
C TRP A 349 16.65 3.56 4.75
N PRO A 350 16.13 3.21 5.94
CA PRO A 350 16.94 3.22 7.15
C PRO A 350 18.12 2.27 6.97
N LYS A 351 19.18 2.46 7.77
CA LYS A 351 20.31 1.52 7.77
C LYS A 351 19.78 0.09 7.94
N PRO A 352 20.23 -0.86 7.10
CA PRO A 352 19.76 -2.23 7.18
C PRO A 352 20.07 -2.83 8.56
N GLY A 353 19.13 -3.60 9.10
CA GLY A 353 19.31 -4.35 10.35
C GLY A 353 19.99 -5.70 10.11
N ASP A 354 19.99 -6.53 11.15
CA ASP A 354 20.60 -7.88 11.14
C ASP A 354 19.91 -8.84 10.14
N ASP A 355 18.66 -8.55 9.78
CA ASP A 355 17.86 -9.28 8.80
C ASP A 355 18.30 -9.06 7.34
N PHE A 356 19.10 -8.03 7.08
CA PHE A 356 19.52 -7.67 5.73
C PHE A 356 20.39 -8.74 5.05
N GLU A 357 21.24 -9.44 5.81
CA GLU A 357 22.02 -10.56 5.25
C GLU A 357 21.11 -11.69 4.76
N MET A 358 20.00 -11.94 5.46
CA MET A 358 19.00 -12.91 5.02
C MET A 358 18.29 -12.43 3.75
N MET A 359 17.91 -11.15 3.68
CA MET A 359 17.29 -10.57 2.48
C MET A 359 18.19 -10.73 1.25
N LYS A 360 19.50 -10.48 1.39
CA LYS A 360 20.47 -10.69 0.29
C LYS A 360 20.59 -12.14 -0.13
N ARG A 361 20.62 -13.08 0.82
CA ARG A 361 20.64 -14.53 0.51
C ARG A 361 19.38 -14.94 -0.26
N ILE A 362 18.21 -14.44 0.17
CA ILE A 362 16.95 -14.68 -0.53
C ILE A 362 17.00 -14.11 -1.95
N LYS A 363 17.43 -12.85 -2.12
CA LYS A 363 17.62 -12.27 -3.45
C LYS A 363 18.55 -13.12 -4.32
N GLN A 364 19.69 -13.55 -3.79
CA GLN A 364 20.65 -14.36 -4.54
C GLN A 364 20.07 -15.73 -4.95
N MET A 365 19.17 -16.31 -4.15
CA MET A 365 18.48 -17.55 -4.53
C MET A 365 17.48 -17.37 -5.68
N PHE A 366 16.81 -16.22 -5.75
CA PHE A 366 15.77 -15.95 -6.75
C PHE A 366 16.31 -15.29 -8.03
N ASP A 367 17.32 -14.44 -7.88
CA ASP A 367 17.92 -13.65 -8.94
C ASP A 367 19.44 -13.50 -8.70
N PRO A 368 20.21 -14.59 -8.96
CA PRO A 368 21.64 -14.63 -8.69
C PRO A 368 22.46 -13.67 -9.55
N SER A 369 21.90 -13.21 -10.67
CA SER A 369 22.54 -12.27 -11.60
C SER A 369 22.06 -10.82 -11.41
N ASN A 370 21.19 -10.56 -10.43
CA ASN A 370 20.63 -9.25 -10.11
C ASN A 370 20.02 -8.53 -11.34
N LEU A 371 19.17 -9.24 -12.09
CA LEU A 371 18.51 -8.77 -13.31
C LEU A 371 17.18 -8.07 -13.03
N LEU A 372 16.43 -8.46 -12.00
CA LEU A 372 15.07 -8.00 -11.74
C LEU A 372 15.03 -6.69 -10.95
N ASN A 373 14.36 -5.67 -11.51
CA ASN A 373 14.06 -4.38 -10.89
C ASN A 373 15.25 -3.76 -10.16
N ARG A 374 16.44 -3.85 -10.79
CA ARG A 374 17.72 -3.47 -10.21
C ARG A 374 17.71 -2.04 -9.67
N GLY A 375 18.19 -1.86 -8.44
CA GLY A 375 18.27 -0.56 -7.78
C GLY A 375 17.10 -0.26 -6.84
N ARG A 376 16.05 -1.09 -6.85
CA ARG A 376 14.99 -1.01 -5.84
C ARG A 376 15.45 -1.42 -4.44
N LEU A 377 14.62 -1.10 -3.46
CA LEU A 377 14.82 -1.34 -2.03
C LEU A 377 16.18 -0.76 -1.60
N TYR A 378 17.01 -1.54 -0.90
CA TYR A 378 18.35 -1.14 -0.45
C TYR A 378 19.39 -0.96 -1.60
N GLY A 379 18.95 -0.85 -2.85
CA GLY A 379 19.81 -0.70 -4.04
C GLY A 379 20.70 -1.91 -4.34
N ARG A 380 20.56 -2.98 -3.54
CA ARG A 380 21.43 -4.15 -3.45
C ARG A 380 20.64 -5.46 -3.35
N ILE A 381 19.31 -5.40 -3.36
CA ILE A 381 18.40 -6.55 -3.31
C ILE A 381 17.34 -6.47 -4.40
#